data_AF-A0A2E5LL45-F1
#
_entry.id   AF-A0A2E5LL45-F1
#
_cell.length_a   1.000
_cell.length_b   1.000
_cell.length_c   1.000
_cell.angle_alpha   90.00
_cell.angle_beta   90.00
_cell.angle_gamma   90.00
#
_symmetry.space_group_name_H-M   'P 1'
#
loop_
_entity.id
_entity.type
_entity.pdbx_description
1 polymer ?
#
loop_
_entity_poly.entity_id
_entity_poly.type
_entity_poly.pdbx_seq_one_letter_code
_entity_poly.pdbx_strand_id
1 'polypeptide(L)' 'LEFSNTTPLPAKIYAEEGACQFLFIKGDGEPDISYADRKGKYMGQRGVTLPRL' A
#
# COMPACT_ATOMS: atom_id res chain seq x y z
N LEU A 1 4.11 0.30 -0.31
CA LEU A 1 4.84 1.23 -1.19
C LEU A 1 5.87 0.44 -1.96
N GLU A 2 5.97 0.71 -3.25
CA GLU A 2 7.00 0.14 -4.12
C GLU A 2 7.80 1.31 -4.70
N PHE A 3 9.13 1.22 -4.59
CA PHE A 3 10.04 2.28 -5.02
C PHE A 3 10.83 1.80 -6.23
N SER A 4 10.83 2.60 -7.29
CA SER A 4 11.66 2.39 -8.47
C SER A 4 12.48 3.65 -8.72
N ASN A 5 13.81 3.52 -8.78
CA ASN A 5 14.69 4.61 -9.13
C ASN A 5 14.93 4.59 -10.64
N THR A 6 14.35 5.54 -11.36
CA THR A 6 14.50 5.68 -12.81
C THR A 6 15.66 6.58 -13.23
N THR A 7 16.42 7.10 -12.27
CA THR A 7 17.60 7.94 -12.51
C THR A 7 18.90 7.13 -12.39
N PRO A 8 19.98 7.53 -13.06
CA PRO A 8 21.28 6.88 -12.92
C PRO A 8 21.99 7.20 -11.58
N LEU A 9 21.46 8.14 -10.79
CA LEU A 9 22.03 8.55 -9.52
C LEU A 9 21.34 7.82 -8.35
N PRO A 10 22.05 7.54 -7.23
CA PRO A 10 21.42 6.97 -6.05
C PRO A 10 20.35 7.89 -5.46
N ALA A 11 19.14 7.36 -5.22
CA ALA A 11 18.10 8.02 -4.46
C ALA A 11 18.23 7.63 -2.98
N LYS A 12 18.35 8.64 -2.09
CA LYS A 12 18.30 8.44 -0.63
C LYS A 12 16.87 8.71 -0.16
N ILE A 13 16.32 7.78 0.61
CA ILE A 13 14.99 7.86 1.20
C ILE A 13 15.18 7.76 2.72
N TYR A 14 14.61 8.70 3.46
CA TYR A 14 14.71 8.80 4.92
C TYR A 14 13.40 8.41 5.59
N ALA A 15 13.50 7.91 6.83
CA ALA A 15 12.31 7.66 7.64
C ALA A 15 11.55 8.98 7.85
N GLU A 16 10.21 8.90 7.81
CA GLU A 16 9.30 10.00 8.15
C GLU A 16 9.29 11.22 7.19
N GLU A 17 10.02 11.20 6.07
CA GLU A 17 10.09 12.36 5.14
C GLU A 17 8.81 12.60 4.31
N GLY A 18 7.82 11.71 4.44
CA GLY A 18 6.62 11.68 3.61
C GLY A 18 6.91 11.10 2.22
N ALA A 19 6.29 9.97 1.89
CA ALA A 19 6.54 9.27 0.60
C ALA A 19 5.33 9.26 -0.33
N CYS A 20 4.11 9.42 0.20
CA CYS A 20 2.87 9.39 -0.57
C CYS A 20 1.73 10.03 0.21
N GLN A 21 0.62 10.32 -0.48
CA GLN A 21 -0.64 10.72 0.11
C GLN A 21 -1.72 9.68 -0.20
N PHE A 22 -2.61 9.45 0.76
CA PHE A 22 -3.83 8.69 0.50
C PHE A 22 -4.95 9.64 0.06
N LEU A 23 -5.63 9.27 -1.01
CA LEU A 23 -6.86 9.90 -1.45
C LEU A 23 -8.00 8.89 -1.24
N PHE A 24 -9.04 9.32 -0.52
CA PHE A 24 -10.23 8.50 -0.30
C PHE A 24 -11.28 8.87 -1.34
N ILE A 25 -11.74 7.88 -2.10
CA ILE A 25 -12.76 8.05 -3.13
C ILE A 25 -14.03 7.37 -2.64
N LYS A 26 -15.17 8.05 -2.79
CA LYS A 26 -16.48 7.51 -2.44
C LYS A 26 -16.90 6.45 -3.46
N GLY A 27 -17.24 5.25 -3.00
CA GLY A 27 -17.90 4.23 -3.82
C GLY A 27 -19.40 4.48 -3.95
N ASP A 28 -20.04 3.79 -4.89
CA ASP A 28 -21.48 3.94 -5.16
C ASP A 28 -22.38 3.43 -4.01
N GLY A 29 -21.83 2.61 -3.11
CA GLY A 29 -22.54 2.06 -1.95
C GLY A 29 -21.62 1.23 -1.05
N GLU A 30 -22.22 0.52 -0.10
CA GLU A 30 -21.49 -0.47 0.72
C GLU A 30 -21.06 -1.66 -0.14
N PRO A 31 -19.85 -2.23 0.08
CA PRO A 31 -19.43 -3.43 -0.63
C PRO A 31 -20.19 -4.66 -0.11
N ASP A 32 -20.64 -5.54 -1.00
CA ASP A 32 -21.33 -6.79 -0.63
C ASP A 32 -20.48 -7.69 0.29
N ILE A 33 -19.16 -7.69 0.09
CA ILE A 33 -18.20 -8.42 0.93
C ILE A 33 -16.99 -7.52 1.16
N SER A 34 -16.72 -7.19 2.41
CA SER A 34 -15.56 -6.35 2.75
C SER A 34 -14.24 -7.12 2.58
N TYR A 35 -13.13 -6.39 2.43
CA TYR A 35 -11.79 -7.03 2.40
C TYR A 35 -11.49 -7.83 3.68
N ALA A 36 -12.04 -7.40 4.81
CA ALA A 36 -11.94 -8.10 6.08
C ALA A 36 -12.70 -9.44 6.04
N ASP A 37 -13.95 -9.44 5.56
CA ASP A 37 -14.78 -10.65 5.45
C ASP A 37 -14.21 -11.66 4.45
N ARG A 38 -13.58 -11.17 3.37
CA ARG A 38 -12.85 -12.01 2.40
C ARG A 38 -11.61 -12.69 2.99
N LYS A 39 -11.23 -12.39 4.24
CA LYS A 39 -9.95 -12.79 4.85
C LYS A 39 -8.78 -12.44 3.90
N GLY A 40 -8.79 -11.19 3.43
CA GLY A 40 -7.89 -10.72 2.40
C GLY A 40 -6.42 -11.07 2.67
N LYS A 41 -5.69 -11.39 1.61
CA LYS A 41 -4.30 -11.90 1.61
C LYS A 41 -3.34 -11.13 2.53
N TYR A 42 -3.56 -9.82 2.65
CA TYR A 42 -2.73 -8.88 3.41
C TYR A 42 -3.51 -8.09 4.48
N MET A 43 -4.69 -8.57 4.89
CA MET A 43 -5.46 -7.94 5.95
C MET A 43 -4.64 -7.91 7.25
N GLY A 44 -4.51 -6.73 7.87
CA GLY A 44 -3.74 -6.55 9.10
C GLY A 44 -2.21 -6.59 8.94
N GLN A 45 -1.69 -6.40 7.72
CA GLN A 45 -0.25 -6.32 7.47
C GLN A 45 0.43 -5.25 8.35
N ARG A 46 1.55 -5.63 8.97
CA ARG A 46 2.46 -4.73 9.71
C ARG A 46 3.83 -4.78 9.04
N GLY A 47 4.37 -3.61 8.66
CA GLY A 47 5.64 -3.54 7.95
C GLY A 47 5.58 -4.07 6.52
N VAL A 48 6.74 -4.51 6.02
CA VAL A 48 6.90 -5.01 4.64
C VAL A 48 6.69 -6.52 4.61
N THR A 49 5.73 -6.99 3.83
CA THR A 49 5.43 -8.41 3.63
C THR A 49 5.85 -8.83 2.22
N LEU A 50 6.54 -9.97 2.10
CA LEU A 50 6.86 -10.56 0.80
C LEU A 50 5.59 -11.04 0.08
N PRO A 51 5.57 -11.06 -1.26
CA PRO A 51 4.45 -11.59 -2.02
C PRO A 51 4.15 -13.03 -1.60
N ARG A 52 2.89 -13.29 -1.21
CA ARG A 52 2.37 -14.67 -1.11
C ARG A 52 1.94 -15.10 -2.52
N LEU A 53 2.04 -16.38 -2.87
CA LEU A 53 1.42 -16.90 -4.11
C LEU A 53 -0.07 -17.11 -3.86
#